data_AF-A0A7X4H4U5-F1
#
_entry.id   AF-A0A7X4H4U5-F1
#
_cell.length_a   1.000
_cell.length_b   1.000
_cell.length_c   1.000
_cell.angle_alpha   90.00
_cell.angle_beta   90.00
_cell.angle_gamma   90.00
#
_symmetry.space_group_name_H-M   'P 1'
#
loop_
_entity.id
_entity.type
_entity.pdbx_description
1 polymer ?
#
loop_
_entity_poly.entity_id
_entity_poly.type
_entity_poly.pdbx_seq_one_letter_code
_entity_poly.pdbx_strand_id
1 'polypeptide(L)'
;MNKLAAITASFSALTLLPLSNAQTPKQAIQEISRSSNDPWEIKYVLFVAPEKEMHEQTMRAQSLNQQMASNKKLLYLNAQALFTPSYSIGPIAVALIRFTPQAQVVNAVAPLSQFAARRTSFDRMVFVKTKGRKDYHLYHFANWYDEDLEFPALCTEDDAEHYEETEDNGSEASYFGCVEWAKQLYTAEQPYIDVTSYTDEGPFINHFMGWSRFTDAPKPVIGLNDDIWMCLHNCPNGELPGVITDIAVWTRRHGFPLPTKKRHDDE
;
A
#
# COMPACT_ATOMS: atom_id res chain seq x y z
N MET A 1 0.71 34.10 24.24
CA MET A 1 0.65 34.49 22.81
C MET A 1 0.49 33.20 22.01
N ASN A 2 -0.75 32.91 21.61
CA ASN A 2 -1.11 31.68 20.89
C ASN A 2 -0.69 31.81 19.43
N LYS A 3 0.20 30.94 18.96
CA LYS A 3 0.37 30.70 17.52
C LYS A 3 -0.33 29.39 17.19
N LEU A 4 -1.52 29.50 16.60
CA LEU A 4 -2.14 28.40 15.87
C LEU A 4 -1.26 28.15 14.64
N ALA A 5 -0.60 26.98 14.59
CA ALA A 5 -0.06 26.45 13.36
C ALA A 5 -1.24 25.93 12.53
N ALA A 6 -1.49 26.58 11.40
CA ALA A 6 -2.44 26.09 10.42
C ALA A 6 -1.81 24.88 9.73
N ILE A 7 -2.29 23.68 10.07
CA ILE A 7 -2.06 22.48 9.28
C ILE A 7 -2.89 22.66 8.02
N THR A 8 -2.26 23.12 6.95
CA THR A 8 -2.81 23.06 5.59
C THR A 8 -2.83 21.59 5.19
N ALA A 9 -4.00 20.96 5.28
CA ALA A 9 -4.24 19.71 4.59
C ALA A 9 -4.05 19.96 3.09
N SER A 10 -3.06 19.31 2.48
CA SER A 10 -2.96 19.23 1.02
C SER A 10 -4.26 18.60 0.51
N PHE A 11 -5.02 19.42 -0.20
CA PHE A 11 -6.17 18.95 -0.95
C PHE A 11 -5.63 18.33 -2.24
N SER A 12 -5.41 17.03 -2.26
CA SER A 12 -5.39 16.28 -3.52
C SER A 12 -6.81 16.37 -4.07
N ALA A 13 -6.99 17.36 -4.95
CA ALA A 13 -8.10 17.40 -5.86
C ALA A 13 -7.92 16.17 -6.74
N LEU A 14 -8.70 15.13 -6.46
CA LEU A 14 -8.84 13.95 -7.30
C LEU A 14 -8.99 14.46 -8.74
N THR A 15 -7.91 14.43 -9.52
CA THR A 15 -7.95 14.71 -10.94
C THR A 15 -8.70 13.53 -11.52
N LEU A 16 -10.02 13.68 -11.57
CA LEU A 16 -10.88 12.91 -12.45
C LEU A 16 -10.36 13.16 -13.85
N LEU A 17 -9.37 12.36 -14.28
CA LEU A 17 -8.96 12.29 -15.67
C LEU A 17 -10.27 12.08 -16.44
N PRO A 18 -10.65 13.01 -17.34
CA PRO A 18 -11.78 12.76 -18.21
C PRO A 18 -11.33 11.64 -19.16
N LEU A 19 -11.59 10.39 -18.76
CA LEU A 19 -11.54 9.24 -19.65
C LEU A 19 -12.58 9.52 -20.74
N SER A 20 -12.10 9.99 -21.89
CA SER A 20 -12.90 10.46 -23.02
C SER A 20 -13.64 9.33 -23.75
N ASN A 21 -13.77 8.15 -23.17
CA ASN A 21 -14.64 7.08 -23.67
C ASN A 21 -15.26 6.32 -22.50
N ALA A 22 -16.58 6.50 -22.33
CA ALA A 22 -17.37 5.73 -21.38
C ALA A 22 -17.19 4.22 -21.62
N GLN A 23 -16.61 3.51 -20.65
CA GLN A 23 -16.38 2.07 -20.71
C GLN A 23 -17.60 1.30 -20.16
N THR A 24 -18.07 0.29 -20.90
CA THR A 24 -19.24 -0.55 -20.63
C THR A 24 -18.86 -1.83 -19.86
N PRO A 25 -19.82 -2.55 -19.23
CA PRO A 25 -19.58 -3.86 -18.63
C PRO A 25 -18.93 -4.91 -19.56
N LYS A 26 -19.12 -4.78 -20.88
CA LYS A 26 -18.42 -5.62 -21.87
C LYS A 26 -16.93 -5.29 -21.94
N GLN A 27 -16.55 -4.01 -21.79
CA GLN A 27 -15.16 -3.58 -21.73
C GLN A 27 -14.49 -4.03 -20.43
N ALA A 28 -15.19 -3.98 -19.28
CA ALA A 28 -14.72 -4.58 -18.01
C ALA A 28 -14.31 -6.05 -18.18
N ILE A 29 -15.24 -6.84 -18.75
CA ILE A 29 -15.03 -8.26 -19.01
C ILE A 29 -13.91 -8.45 -20.03
N GLN A 30 -13.82 -7.62 -21.06
CA GLN A 30 -12.78 -7.70 -22.08
C GLN A 30 -11.40 -7.33 -21.53
N GLU A 31 -11.30 -6.36 -20.64
CA GLU A 31 -10.07 -5.91 -19.99
C GLU A 31 -9.56 -6.95 -18.99
N ILE A 32 -10.45 -7.55 -18.18
CA ILE A 32 -10.11 -8.72 -17.37
C ILE A 32 -9.79 -9.93 -18.24
N SER A 33 -10.51 -10.17 -19.34
CA SER A 33 -10.23 -11.31 -20.24
C SER A 33 -8.93 -11.14 -21.02
N ARG A 34 -8.44 -9.90 -21.12
CA ARG A 34 -7.11 -9.54 -21.63
C ARG A 34 -6.07 -9.40 -20.53
N SER A 35 -6.42 -9.63 -19.26
CA SER A 35 -5.41 -9.73 -18.19
C SER A 35 -4.34 -10.70 -18.64
N SER A 36 -3.07 -10.38 -18.33
CA SER A 36 -1.98 -11.23 -18.79
C SER A 36 -2.25 -12.66 -18.32
N ASN A 37 -1.93 -13.65 -19.16
CA ASN A 37 -2.04 -15.06 -18.79
C ASN A 37 -1.03 -15.45 -17.70
N ASP A 38 -0.35 -14.47 -17.10
CA ASP A 38 0.68 -14.71 -16.12
C ASP A 38 0.06 -15.24 -14.83
N PRO A 39 0.70 -16.24 -14.22
CA PRO A 39 0.25 -16.74 -12.93
C PRO A 39 0.32 -15.63 -11.88
N TRP A 40 -0.67 -15.60 -11.00
CA TRP A 40 -0.69 -14.66 -9.88
C TRP A 40 0.45 -14.98 -8.90
N GLU A 41 1.39 -14.05 -8.76
CA GLU A 41 2.61 -14.25 -7.97
C GLU A 41 2.62 -13.56 -6.60
N ILE A 42 1.69 -12.62 -6.36
CA ILE A 42 1.67 -11.82 -5.13
C ILE A 42 1.11 -12.64 -3.97
N LYS A 43 1.90 -12.82 -2.92
CA LYS A 43 1.52 -13.50 -1.67
C LYS A 43 0.67 -12.63 -0.77
N TYR A 44 1.05 -11.37 -0.61
CA TYR A 44 0.28 -10.40 0.15
C TYR A 44 0.51 -8.98 -0.34
N VAL A 45 -0.43 -8.10 -0.01
CA VAL A 45 -0.27 -6.66 0.03
C VAL A 45 -0.59 -6.15 1.43
N LEU A 46 0.09 -5.10 1.84
CA LEU A 46 0.05 -4.49 3.15
C LEU A 46 -0.22 -3.00 2.96
N PHE A 47 -1.34 -2.50 3.48
CA PHE A 47 -1.57 -1.05 3.57
C PHE A 47 -1.37 -0.62 5.01
N VAL A 48 -0.50 0.36 5.20
CA VAL A 48 -0.17 0.91 6.53
C VAL A 48 -0.45 2.39 6.50
N ALA A 49 -1.04 2.90 7.57
CA ALA A 49 -1.27 4.32 7.79
C ALA A 49 -1.57 4.57 9.27
N PRO A 50 -1.51 5.83 9.74
CA PRO A 50 -2.16 6.20 10.99
C PRO A 50 -3.63 5.73 11.00
N GLU A 51 -4.08 5.15 12.12
CA GLU A 51 -5.39 4.50 12.23
C GLU A 51 -6.55 5.45 11.89
N LYS A 52 -6.46 6.69 12.36
CA LYS A 52 -7.43 7.73 12.07
C LYS A 52 -7.51 8.02 10.57
N GLU A 53 -6.37 8.11 9.90
CA GLU A 53 -6.29 8.41 8.46
C GLU A 53 -6.82 7.23 7.64
N MET A 54 -6.45 6.00 7.98
CA MET A 54 -6.99 4.80 7.31
C MET A 54 -8.52 4.76 7.41
N HIS A 55 -9.08 5.12 8.57
CA HIS A 55 -10.52 5.22 8.76
C HIS A 55 -11.14 6.32 7.88
N GLU A 56 -10.57 7.52 7.88
CA GLU A 56 -11.06 8.65 7.08
C GLU A 56 -10.99 8.36 5.57
N GLN A 57 -9.88 7.76 5.09
CA GLN A 57 -9.71 7.31 3.71
C GLN A 57 -10.74 6.25 3.33
N THR A 58 -10.97 5.25 4.19
CA THR A 58 -12.00 4.22 3.98
C THR A 58 -13.38 4.84 3.84
N MET A 59 -13.76 5.75 4.73
CA MET A 59 -15.05 6.43 4.71
C MET A 59 -15.21 7.32 3.47
N ARG A 60 -14.16 8.04 3.07
CA ARG A 60 -14.13 8.85 1.86
C ARG A 60 -14.29 7.97 0.61
N ALA A 61 -13.55 6.87 0.52
CA ALA A 61 -13.65 5.91 -0.59
C ALA A 61 -15.04 5.28 -0.67
N GLN A 62 -15.67 4.96 0.47
CA GLN A 62 -17.06 4.46 0.51
C GLN A 62 -18.05 5.50 -0.04
N SER A 63 -17.94 6.75 0.40
CA SER A 63 -18.79 7.85 -0.09
C SER A 63 -18.62 8.08 -1.59
N LEU A 64 -17.37 8.14 -2.07
CA LEU A 64 -17.06 8.29 -3.50
C LEU A 64 -17.63 7.11 -4.31
N ASN A 65 -17.41 5.88 -3.85
CA ASN A 65 -17.94 4.70 -4.51
C ASN A 65 -19.47 4.69 -4.56
N GLN A 66 -20.17 5.18 -3.54
CA GLN A 66 -21.64 5.29 -3.55
C GLN A 66 -22.12 6.29 -4.60
N GLN A 67 -21.45 7.44 -4.72
CA GLN A 67 -21.75 8.45 -5.75
C GLN A 67 -21.50 7.88 -7.15
N MET A 68 -20.39 7.17 -7.31
CA MET A 68 -19.93 6.59 -8.58
C MET A 68 -20.71 5.34 -9.00
N ALA A 69 -21.19 4.52 -8.08
CA ALA A 69 -21.91 3.27 -8.37
C ALA A 69 -23.23 3.50 -9.13
N SER A 70 -23.82 4.68 -9.03
CA SER A 70 -24.99 5.07 -9.82
C SER A 70 -24.64 5.29 -11.31
N ASN A 71 -23.38 5.62 -11.60
CA ASN A 71 -22.87 5.88 -12.93
C ASN A 71 -22.29 4.60 -13.55
N LYS A 72 -23.14 3.91 -14.33
CA LYS A 72 -22.79 2.66 -15.04
C LYS A 72 -21.64 2.77 -16.05
N LYS A 73 -21.10 3.97 -16.29
CA LYS A 73 -19.95 4.22 -17.17
C LYS A 73 -18.61 4.17 -16.44
N LEU A 74 -18.62 4.22 -15.10
CA LEU A 74 -17.42 4.15 -14.29
C LEU A 74 -17.08 2.69 -14.02
N LEU A 75 -15.98 2.25 -14.60
CA LEU A 75 -15.49 0.89 -14.46
C LEU A 75 -14.80 0.67 -13.11
N TYR A 76 -13.99 1.65 -12.70
CA TYR A 76 -13.15 1.57 -11.52
C TYR A 76 -13.78 2.26 -10.32
N LEU A 77 -13.72 1.57 -9.18
CA LEU A 77 -14.06 2.06 -7.85
C LEU A 77 -12.81 2.00 -6.98
N ASN A 78 -12.75 2.81 -5.93
CA ASN A 78 -11.63 2.83 -5.01
C ASN A 78 -11.70 1.62 -4.05
N ALA A 79 -10.67 0.77 -4.05
CA ALA A 79 -10.62 -0.42 -3.20
C ALA A 79 -10.49 -0.14 -1.70
N GLN A 80 -9.97 1.03 -1.29
CA GLN A 80 -9.89 1.40 0.13
C GLN A 80 -11.25 1.37 0.82
N ALA A 81 -12.35 1.55 0.08
CA ALA A 81 -13.71 1.40 0.60
C ALA A 81 -14.01 0.02 1.19
N LEU A 82 -13.22 -0.99 0.78
CA LEU A 82 -13.33 -2.37 1.21
C LEU A 82 -12.39 -2.72 2.37
N PHE A 83 -11.51 -1.80 2.78
CA PHE A 83 -10.47 -2.10 3.75
C PHE A 83 -11.03 -2.16 5.17
N THR A 84 -10.42 -3.04 5.95
CA THR A 84 -10.65 -3.14 7.39
C THR A 84 -9.29 -3.44 8.00
N PRO A 85 -8.85 -2.66 9.00
CA PRO A 85 -7.60 -2.95 9.70
C PRO A 85 -7.60 -4.40 10.19
N SER A 86 -6.55 -5.12 9.85
CA SER A 86 -6.30 -6.47 10.37
C SER A 86 -5.82 -6.41 11.82
N TYR A 87 -5.07 -5.37 12.18
CA TYR A 87 -4.60 -5.04 13.52
C TYR A 87 -4.09 -3.59 13.56
N SER A 88 -3.91 -3.07 14.77
CA SER A 88 -3.30 -1.77 15.04
C SER A 88 -2.18 -1.93 16.07
N ILE A 89 -1.10 -1.16 15.94
CA ILE A 89 0.03 -1.10 16.86
C ILE A 89 0.21 0.37 17.24
N GLY A 90 -0.20 0.72 18.47
CA GLY A 90 -0.26 2.14 18.86
C GLY A 90 -1.18 2.92 17.91
N PRO A 91 -0.73 4.04 17.33
CA PRO A 91 -1.54 4.85 16.41
C PRO A 91 -1.52 4.33 14.97
N ILE A 92 -0.81 3.24 14.65
CA ILE A 92 -0.63 2.74 13.29
C ILE A 92 -1.57 1.56 13.03
N ALA A 93 -2.38 1.67 11.98
CA ALA A 93 -3.24 0.59 11.50
C ALA A 93 -2.61 -0.14 10.31
N VAL A 94 -2.88 -1.44 10.23
CA VAL A 94 -2.41 -2.30 9.15
C VAL A 94 -3.58 -3.06 8.54
N ALA A 95 -3.85 -2.83 7.25
CA ALA A 95 -4.77 -3.64 6.46
C ALA A 95 -3.95 -4.64 5.62
N LEU A 96 -3.92 -5.90 6.05
CA LEU A 96 -3.18 -6.96 5.39
C LEU A 96 -4.12 -7.80 4.52
N ILE A 97 -3.79 -7.95 3.24
CA ILE A 97 -4.55 -8.75 2.29
C ILE A 97 -3.64 -9.84 1.73
N ARG A 98 -3.96 -11.09 2.03
CA ARG A 98 -3.23 -12.29 1.61
C ARG A 98 -3.96 -12.98 0.48
N PHE A 99 -3.18 -13.57 -0.42
CA PHE A 99 -3.69 -14.24 -1.60
C PHE A 99 -3.31 -15.72 -1.65
N THR A 100 -4.13 -16.50 -2.35
CA THR A 100 -3.72 -17.80 -2.92
C THR A 100 -2.97 -17.59 -4.25
N PRO A 101 -2.27 -18.61 -4.78
CA PRO A 101 -1.74 -18.58 -6.15
C PRO A 101 -2.81 -18.42 -7.25
N GLN A 102 -4.11 -18.52 -6.92
CA GLN A 102 -5.23 -18.23 -7.83
C GLN A 102 -5.81 -16.82 -7.62
N ALA A 103 -5.06 -15.97 -6.91
CA ALA A 103 -5.40 -14.61 -6.51
C ALA A 103 -6.65 -14.46 -5.63
N GLN A 104 -7.14 -15.54 -5.01
CA GLN A 104 -8.26 -15.44 -4.06
C GLN A 104 -7.79 -14.80 -2.76
N VAL A 105 -8.56 -13.86 -2.22
CA VAL A 105 -8.29 -13.27 -0.90
C VAL A 105 -8.65 -14.28 0.21
N VAL A 106 -7.73 -14.54 1.15
CA VAL A 106 -7.90 -15.62 2.14
C VAL A 106 -8.06 -15.20 3.60
N ASN A 107 -7.56 -14.02 3.98
CA ASN A 107 -7.55 -13.56 5.37
C ASN A 107 -8.49 -12.38 5.62
N ALA A 108 -9.41 -12.11 4.70
CA ALA A 108 -10.31 -10.98 4.81
C ALA A 108 -11.64 -11.38 5.45
N VAL A 109 -12.17 -10.49 6.30
CA VAL A 109 -13.60 -10.45 6.62
C VAL A 109 -14.38 -9.83 5.46
N ALA A 110 -15.71 -9.89 5.51
CA ALA A 110 -16.51 -9.13 4.54
C ALA A 110 -16.15 -7.63 4.65
N PRO A 111 -16.04 -6.91 3.52
CA PRO A 111 -16.46 -7.32 2.18
C PRO A 111 -15.41 -8.07 1.34
N LEU A 112 -14.11 -7.96 1.66
CA LEU A 112 -13.01 -8.45 0.81
C LEU A 112 -12.98 -9.97 0.60
N SER A 113 -13.59 -10.76 1.49
CA SER A 113 -13.67 -12.23 1.36
C SER A 113 -14.41 -12.75 0.11
N GLN A 114 -15.13 -11.87 -0.58
CA GLN A 114 -15.89 -12.18 -1.80
C GLN A 114 -15.12 -11.87 -3.09
N PHE A 115 -13.86 -11.45 -2.98
CA PHE A 115 -13.07 -10.94 -4.08
C PHE A 115 -11.84 -11.80 -4.40
N ALA A 116 -11.40 -11.70 -5.64
CA ALA A 116 -10.09 -12.14 -6.09
C ALA A 116 -9.36 -10.96 -6.74
N ALA A 117 -8.04 -10.92 -6.63
CA ALA A 117 -7.25 -9.91 -7.31
C ALA A 117 -6.95 -10.30 -8.77
N ARG A 118 -6.72 -9.31 -9.61
CA ARG A 118 -6.28 -9.44 -11.00
C ARG A 118 -5.37 -8.27 -11.37
N ARG A 119 -4.42 -8.49 -12.29
CA ARG A 119 -3.70 -7.44 -13.02
C ARG A 119 -4.42 -7.23 -14.35
N THR A 120 -4.79 -6.00 -14.69
CA THR A 120 -5.39 -5.70 -16.00
C THR A 120 -4.31 -5.61 -17.09
N SER A 121 -4.70 -5.46 -18.36
CA SER A 121 -3.75 -5.23 -19.46
C SER A 121 -3.08 -3.85 -19.44
N PHE A 122 -3.43 -2.99 -18.49
CA PHE A 122 -2.82 -1.67 -18.27
C PHE A 122 -2.17 -1.61 -16.89
N ASP A 123 -1.74 -2.76 -16.38
CA ASP A 123 -0.97 -2.88 -15.15
C ASP A 123 -1.68 -2.35 -13.89
N ARG A 124 -3.01 -2.24 -13.97
CA ARG A 124 -3.85 -1.91 -12.80
C ARG A 124 -4.12 -3.18 -12.01
N MET A 125 -3.88 -3.09 -10.70
CA MET A 125 -4.21 -4.12 -9.75
C MET A 125 -5.61 -3.88 -9.21
N VAL A 126 -6.50 -4.86 -9.39
CA VAL A 126 -7.93 -4.72 -9.07
C VAL A 126 -8.46 -5.90 -8.28
N PHE A 127 -9.44 -5.65 -7.42
CA PHE A 127 -10.31 -6.70 -6.88
C PHE A 127 -11.54 -6.86 -7.78
N VAL A 128 -11.81 -8.12 -8.13
CA VAL A 128 -12.96 -8.56 -8.89
C VAL A 128 -13.80 -9.46 -8.00
N LYS A 129 -15.09 -9.16 -7.91
CA LYS A 129 -16.02 -9.94 -7.09
C LYS A 129 -16.25 -11.31 -7.71
N THR A 130 -16.00 -12.36 -6.96
CA THR A 130 -16.15 -13.76 -7.40
C THR A 130 -17.39 -14.44 -6.82
N LYS A 131 -17.99 -13.88 -5.76
CA LYS A 131 -19.17 -14.42 -5.07
C LYS A 131 -20.28 -13.38 -4.91
N GLY A 132 -21.53 -13.84 -4.91
CA GLY A 132 -22.71 -12.99 -4.70
C GLY A 132 -23.24 -12.35 -5.98
N ARG A 133 -24.05 -11.29 -5.85
CA ARG A 133 -24.58 -10.55 -7.00
C ARG A 133 -23.41 -9.89 -7.75
N LYS A 134 -23.28 -10.22 -9.04
CA LYS A 134 -22.30 -9.61 -9.93
C LYS A 134 -22.52 -8.10 -9.97
N ASP A 135 -21.57 -7.35 -9.46
CA ASP A 135 -21.28 -5.99 -9.89
C ASP A 135 -20.24 -6.06 -11.01
N TYR A 136 -20.29 -5.11 -11.94
CA TYR A 136 -19.33 -5.04 -13.05
C TYR A 136 -18.18 -4.08 -12.74
N HIS A 137 -18.16 -3.53 -11.52
CA HIS A 137 -17.14 -2.60 -11.08
C HIS A 137 -15.87 -3.35 -10.67
N LEU A 138 -14.73 -2.77 -10.99
CA LEU A 138 -13.41 -3.22 -10.58
C LEU A 138 -12.95 -2.32 -9.44
N TYR A 139 -12.48 -2.89 -8.34
CA TYR A 139 -11.97 -2.11 -7.23
C TYR A 139 -10.46 -1.98 -7.37
N HIS A 140 -9.99 -0.85 -7.90
CA HIS A 140 -8.58 -0.58 -8.11
C HIS A 140 -7.88 -0.30 -6.78
N PHE A 141 -6.72 -0.94 -6.57
CA PHE A 141 -5.96 -0.83 -5.32
C PHE A 141 -4.49 -0.45 -5.49
N ALA A 142 -3.91 -0.63 -6.68
CA ALA A 142 -2.54 -0.25 -6.99
C ALA A 142 -2.31 -0.27 -8.50
N ASN A 143 -1.23 0.34 -8.96
CA ASN A 143 -0.63 0.09 -10.26
C ASN A 143 0.66 -0.71 -10.08
N TRP A 144 0.95 -1.56 -11.06
CA TRP A 144 2.20 -2.29 -11.17
C TRP A 144 3.18 -1.45 -11.99
N TYR A 145 4.33 -1.14 -11.41
CA TYR A 145 5.41 -0.39 -12.04
C TYR A 145 6.61 -1.30 -12.19
N ASP A 146 7.00 -1.62 -13.41
CA ASP A 146 8.23 -2.37 -13.73
C ASP A 146 9.06 -1.68 -14.82
N GLU A 147 8.46 -0.77 -15.60
CA GLU A 147 9.16 0.06 -16.56
C GLU A 147 10.11 1.03 -15.84
N ASP A 148 11.37 1.06 -16.30
CA ASP A 148 12.46 1.92 -15.81
C ASP A 148 12.91 1.72 -14.34
N LEU A 149 12.35 0.75 -13.63
CA LEU A 149 12.81 0.36 -12.29
C LEU A 149 13.70 -0.88 -12.35
N GLU A 150 14.73 -0.92 -11.49
CA GLU A 150 15.53 -2.13 -11.28
C GLU A 150 14.67 -3.29 -10.74
N PHE A 151 13.61 -2.93 -10.00
CA PHE A 151 12.71 -3.89 -9.36
C PHE A 151 11.24 -3.49 -9.54
N PRO A 152 10.33 -4.46 -9.71
CA PRO A 152 8.91 -4.14 -9.77
C PRO A 152 8.43 -3.55 -8.45
N ALA A 153 7.58 -2.53 -8.54
CA ALA A 153 6.90 -1.87 -7.44
C ALA A 153 5.38 -1.94 -7.64
N LEU A 154 4.64 -2.01 -6.53
CA LEU A 154 3.19 -1.81 -6.53
C LEU A 154 2.92 -0.52 -5.77
N CYS A 155 2.44 0.50 -6.47
CA CYS A 155 2.18 1.81 -5.88
C CYS A 155 0.70 2.11 -5.91
N THR A 156 0.20 2.74 -4.85
CA THR A 156 -1.10 3.41 -4.90
C THR A 156 -1.02 4.65 -5.81
N GLU A 157 -2.17 5.24 -6.18
CA GLU A 157 -2.15 6.52 -6.88
C GLU A 157 -1.50 7.60 -6.00
N ASP A 158 -1.81 7.62 -4.70
CA ASP A 158 -1.20 8.53 -3.73
C ASP A 158 0.33 8.33 -3.63
N ASP A 159 0.82 7.08 -3.59
CA ASP A 159 2.27 6.79 -3.60
C ASP A 159 2.93 7.21 -4.91
N ALA A 160 2.23 7.11 -6.05
CA ALA A 160 2.79 7.46 -7.36
C ALA A 160 2.90 8.98 -7.54
N GLU A 161 1.89 9.74 -7.12
CA GLU A 161 1.90 11.21 -7.11
C GLU A 161 3.09 11.76 -6.33
N HIS A 162 3.50 11.08 -5.24
CA HIS A 162 4.68 11.45 -4.47
C HIS A 162 5.94 11.59 -5.33
N TYR A 163 6.17 10.68 -6.29
CA TYR A 163 7.35 10.71 -7.14
C TYR A 163 7.25 11.71 -8.31
N GLU A 164 6.03 12.10 -8.69
CA GLU A 164 5.83 13.13 -9.73
C GLU A 164 6.06 14.55 -9.18
N GLU A 165 5.73 14.80 -7.91
CA GLU A 165 5.87 16.12 -7.29
C GLU A 165 7.30 16.45 -6.81
N THR A 166 8.14 15.44 -6.58
CA THR A 166 9.50 15.62 -6.06
C THR A 166 10.51 16.16 -7.06
N GLU A 167 10.21 16.15 -8.37
CA GLU A 167 11.11 16.77 -9.36
C GLU A 167 11.12 18.31 -9.29
N ASP A 168 10.09 18.95 -8.73
CA ASP A 168 9.92 20.41 -8.77
C ASP A 168 10.09 21.13 -7.41
N ASN A 169 10.03 20.40 -6.29
CA ASN A 169 10.15 20.98 -4.96
C ASN A 169 11.28 20.31 -4.19
N GLY A 170 12.43 20.98 -4.08
CA GLY A 170 13.60 20.52 -3.31
C GLY A 170 13.40 20.42 -1.80
N SER A 171 12.36 19.71 -1.34
CA SER A 171 12.16 19.36 0.06
C SER A 171 12.93 18.08 0.37
N GLU A 172 13.89 18.18 1.29
CA GLU A 172 14.75 17.12 1.84
C GLU A 172 13.98 16.00 2.60
N ALA A 173 12.66 15.94 2.50
CA ALA A 173 11.85 14.93 3.18
C ALA A 173 11.90 13.61 2.41
N SER A 174 12.73 12.67 2.88
CA SER A 174 12.77 11.28 2.41
C SER A 174 11.54 10.53 2.94
N TYR A 175 10.43 10.58 2.20
CA TYR A 175 9.28 9.74 2.50
C TYR A 175 9.54 8.33 2.00
N PHE A 176 9.21 7.33 2.81
CA PHE A 176 9.20 5.95 2.39
C PHE A 176 7.96 5.67 1.52
N GLY A 177 8.14 5.07 0.35
CA GLY A 177 7.06 4.67 -0.54
C GLY A 177 7.26 3.30 -1.19
N CYS A 178 6.52 3.05 -2.26
CA CYS A 178 6.48 1.77 -2.96
C CYS A 178 7.82 1.40 -3.64
N VAL A 179 8.60 2.38 -4.09
CA VAL A 179 9.89 2.16 -4.76
C VAL A 179 10.94 1.76 -3.72
N GLU A 180 11.01 2.45 -2.58
CA GLU A 180 11.89 2.12 -1.46
C GLU A 180 11.54 0.74 -0.91
N TRP A 181 10.25 0.39 -0.85
CA TRP A 181 9.80 -0.95 -0.50
C TRP A 181 10.39 -2.00 -1.45
N ALA A 182 10.23 -1.82 -2.76
CA ALA A 182 10.73 -2.77 -3.76
C ALA A 182 12.25 -2.95 -3.63
N LYS A 183 13.00 -1.84 -3.55
CA LYS A 183 14.46 -1.86 -3.37
C LYS A 183 14.89 -2.66 -2.14
N GLN A 184 14.26 -2.40 -0.99
CA GLN A 184 14.57 -3.12 0.25
C GLN A 184 14.13 -4.59 0.23
N LEU A 185 13.00 -4.90 -0.43
CA LEU A 185 12.52 -6.28 -0.59
C LEU A 185 13.51 -7.13 -1.38
N TYR A 186 14.05 -6.61 -2.48
CA TYR A 186 14.92 -7.39 -3.39
C TYR A 186 16.42 -7.32 -3.07
N THR A 187 16.87 -6.39 -2.23
CA THR A 187 18.27 -6.34 -1.77
C THR A 187 18.55 -7.48 -0.79
N ALA A 188 19.30 -8.51 -1.19
CA ALA A 188 19.51 -9.72 -0.37
C ALA A 188 20.19 -9.43 0.97
N GLU A 189 21.09 -8.47 1.01
CA GLU A 189 21.88 -8.06 2.17
C GLU A 189 21.07 -7.26 3.19
N GLN A 190 19.89 -6.75 2.79
CA GLN A 190 18.99 -5.98 3.64
C GLN A 190 18.03 -6.94 4.37
N PRO A 191 18.20 -7.19 5.69
CA PRO A 191 17.51 -8.28 6.37
C PRO A 191 16.09 -7.94 6.81
N TYR A 192 15.69 -6.67 6.76
CA TYR A 192 14.36 -6.16 7.06
C TYR A 192 14.03 -4.97 6.16
N ILE A 193 12.75 -4.69 5.98
CA ILE A 193 12.24 -3.49 5.32
C ILE A 193 11.99 -2.43 6.41
N ASP A 194 12.74 -1.35 6.41
CA ASP A 194 12.53 -0.18 7.25
C ASP A 194 11.63 0.82 6.53
N VAL A 195 10.41 1.00 7.05
CA VAL A 195 9.36 1.84 6.47
C VAL A 195 9.31 3.23 7.11
N THR A 196 10.35 3.61 7.85
CA THR A 196 10.43 4.90 8.51
C THR A 196 10.69 6.01 7.49
N SER A 197 9.80 7.01 7.46
CA SER A 197 10.06 8.29 6.81
C SER A 197 10.86 9.17 7.78
N TYR A 198 12.00 9.66 7.34
CA TYR A 198 12.96 10.38 8.17
C TYR A 198 13.00 11.86 7.76
N THR A 199 12.35 12.72 8.55
CA THR A 199 12.34 14.18 8.30
C THR A 199 13.03 14.95 9.42
N ASP A 200 13.09 16.27 9.27
CA ASP A 200 13.60 17.18 10.30
C ASP A 200 12.63 17.32 11.49
N GLU A 201 11.34 17.05 11.28
CA GLU A 201 10.32 17.11 12.33
C GLU A 201 10.33 15.84 13.21
N GLY A 202 10.89 14.75 12.70
CA GLY A 202 11.02 13.48 13.41
C GLY A 202 10.78 12.28 12.49
N PRO A 203 11.10 11.07 12.95
CA PRO A 203 10.76 9.85 12.24
C PRO A 203 9.26 9.54 12.42
N PHE A 204 8.60 9.17 11.33
CA PHE A 204 7.21 8.70 11.38
C PHE A 204 6.97 7.64 10.32
N ILE A 205 5.85 6.93 10.45
CA ILE A 205 5.38 5.98 9.45
C ILE A 205 4.28 6.67 8.64
N ASN A 206 4.57 6.96 7.37
CA ASN A 206 3.58 7.54 6.45
C ASN A 206 2.53 6.49 6.05
N HIS A 207 1.50 6.93 5.33
CA HIS A 207 0.73 5.99 4.52
C HIS A 207 1.66 5.36 3.47
N PHE A 208 1.58 4.05 3.30
CA PHE A 208 2.27 3.36 2.21
C PHE A 208 1.61 2.02 1.88
N MET A 209 1.93 1.50 0.69
CA MET A 209 1.66 0.13 0.31
C MET A 209 2.94 -0.70 0.20
N GLY A 210 2.93 -1.85 0.87
CA GLY A 210 3.93 -2.90 0.72
C GLY A 210 3.36 -4.16 0.09
N TRP A 211 4.22 -5.01 -0.45
CA TRP A 211 3.83 -6.28 -1.08
C TRP A 211 4.95 -7.32 -1.05
N SER A 212 4.63 -8.57 -1.39
CA SER A 212 5.64 -9.62 -1.55
C SER A 212 5.09 -10.74 -2.41
N ARG A 213 5.96 -11.44 -3.15
CA ARG A 213 5.64 -12.63 -3.94
C ARG A 213 5.61 -13.90 -3.08
N PHE A 214 5.08 -14.99 -3.64
CA PHE A 214 5.16 -16.31 -3.01
C PHE A 214 6.60 -16.84 -2.93
N THR A 215 7.44 -16.41 -3.87
CA THR A 215 8.84 -16.82 -4.00
C THR A 215 9.80 -16.02 -3.13
N ASP A 216 9.39 -14.83 -2.69
CA ASP A 216 10.26 -13.96 -1.90
C ASP A 216 10.43 -14.52 -0.48
N ALA A 217 11.65 -14.43 0.03
CA ALA A 217 11.93 -14.74 1.42
C ALA A 217 11.18 -13.76 2.34
N PRO A 218 10.57 -14.21 3.45
CA PRO A 218 9.95 -13.31 4.40
C PRO A 218 10.99 -12.34 4.98
N LYS A 219 10.77 -11.05 4.79
CA LYS A 219 11.53 -9.98 5.44
C LYS A 219 10.66 -9.29 6.50
N PRO A 220 11.13 -9.14 7.74
CA PRO A 220 10.45 -8.32 8.73
C PRO A 220 10.26 -6.91 8.21
N VAL A 221 9.09 -6.35 8.48
CA VAL A 221 8.76 -4.96 8.19
C VAL A 221 8.79 -4.24 9.52
N ILE A 222 9.70 -3.28 9.65
CA ILE A 222 9.87 -2.48 10.85
C ILE A 222 9.69 -1.00 10.52
N GLY A 223 9.32 -0.21 11.52
CA GLY A 223 9.28 1.24 11.38
C GLY A 223 9.36 1.92 12.74
N LEU A 224 9.82 3.17 12.71
CA LEU A 224 9.89 4.07 13.85
C LEU A 224 8.84 5.16 13.69
N ASN A 225 7.95 5.27 14.67
CA ASN A 225 7.03 6.40 14.77
C ASN A 225 7.29 7.14 16.07
N ASP A 226 7.67 8.41 15.97
CA ASP A 226 8.18 9.20 17.09
C ASP A 226 9.41 8.52 17.73
N ASP A 227 9.28 7.97 18.93
CA ASP A 227 10.32 7.22 19.64
C ASP A 227 10.02 5.72 19.75
N ILE A 228 8.95 5.25 19.11
CA ILE A 228 8.45 3.88 19.22
C ILE A 228 8.80 3.08 17.98
N TRP A 229 9.73 2.13 18.14
CA TRP A 229 9.97 1.11 17.14
C TRP A 229 8.87 0.07 17.15
N MET A 230 8.50 -0.42 15.96
CA MET A 230 7.47 -1.43 15.78
C MET A 230 7.91 -2.45 14.74
N CYS A 231 7.53 -3.70 14.95
CA CYS A 231 7.49 -4.69 13.87
C CYS A 231 6.06 -4.79 13.35
N LEU A 232 5.85 -4.38 12.10
CA LEU A 232 4.55 -4.27 11.47
C LEU A 232 4.11 -5.56 10.78
N HIS A 233 5.04 -6.32 10.20
CA HIS A 233 4.72 -7.54 9.46
C HIS A 233 5.92 -8.49 9.37
N ASN A 234 5.66 -9.80 9.16
CA ASN A 234 6.68 -10.85 9.04
C ASN A 234 7.75 -10.81 10.14
N CYS A 235 7.35 -10.54 11.38
CA CYS A 235 8.29 -10.48 12.49
C CYS A 235 9.07 -11.79 12.63
N PRO A 236 10.37 -11.71 12.95
CA PRO A 236 11.27 -12.85 12.92
C PRO A 236 10.81 -13.95 13.87
N ASN A 237 11.17 -15.21 13.55
CA ASN A 237 10.84 -16.39 14.36
C ASN A 237 9.33 -16.58 14.63
N GLY A 238 8.46 -16.03 13.80
CA GLY A 238 7.01 -16.13 13.96
C GLY A 238 6.44 -15.25 15.08
N GLU A 239 7.20 -14.26 15.55
CA GLU A 239 6.70 -13.25 16.48
C GLU A 239 5.48 -12.53 15.91
N LEU A 240 4.57 -12.08 16.78
CA LEU A 240 3.43 -11.29 16.37
C LEU A 240 3.86 -9.83 16.11
N PRO A 241 3.19 -9.12 15.19
CA PRO A 241 3.35 -7.68 15.05
C PRO A 241 3.14 -6.95 16.39
N GLY A 242 3.96 -5.95 16.67
CA GLY A 242 3.92 -5.23 17.93
C GLY A 242 5.08 -4.26 18.14
N VAL A 243 5.07 -3.61 19.30
CA VAL A 243 6.10 -2.64 19.72
C VAL A 243 7.42 -3.36 20.01
N ILE A 244 8.51 -2.79 19.51
CA ILE A 244 9.89 -3.16 19.82
C ILE A 244 10.40 -2.19 20.89
N THR A 245 10.46 -2.66 22.14
CA THR A 245 10.83 -1.80 23.29
C THR A 245 12.28 -1.28 23.21
N ASP A 246 13.19 -2.09 22.68
CA ASP A 246 14.59 -1.72 22.48
C ASP A 246 15.08 -2.32 21.16
N ILE A 247 15.29 -1.48 20.16
CA ILE A 247 15.69 -1.89 18.82
C ILE A 247 17.09 -2.52 18.81
N ALA A 248 18.00 -2.11 19.69
CA ALA A 248 19.35 -2.67 19.77
C ALA A 248 19.35 -4.07 20.37
N VAL A 249 18.50 -4.32 21.35
CA VAL A 249 18.29 -5.67 21.89
C VAL A 249 17.58 -6.55 20.86
N TRP A 250 16.56 -6.03 20.19
CA TRP A 250 15.79 -6.78 19.19
C TRP A 250 16.67 -7.20 18.00
N THR A 251 17.42 -6.27 17.40
CA THR A 251 18.33 -6.58 16.28
C THR A 251 19.40 -7.59 16.66
N ARG A 252 20.05 -7.42 17.82
CA ARG A 252 21.04 -8.38 18.33
C ARG A 252 20.45 -9.77 18.51
N ARG A 253 19.24 -9.89 19.06
CA ARG A 253 18.54 -11.16 19.27
C ARG A 253 18.29 -11.91 17.96
N HIS A 254 18.05 -11.19 16.87
CA HIS A 254 17.76 -11.77 15.56
C HIS A 254 18.96 -11.77 14.60
N GLY A 255 20.13 -11.29 15.04
CA GLY A 255 21.33 -11.21 14.20
C GLY A 255 21.23 -10.15 13.09
N PHE A 256 20.42 -9.12 13.28
CA PHE A 256 20.25 -8.02 12.34
C PHE A 256 21.19 -6.85 12.67
N PRO A 257 21.60 -6.05 11.68
CA PRO A 257 22.22 -4.75 11.93
C PRO A 257 21.20 -3.80 12.57
N LEU A 258 21.71 -2.75 13.22
CA LEU A 258 20.88 -1.65 13.69
C LEU A 258 20.31 -0.85 12.50
N PRO A 259 19.03 -0.44 12.53
CA PRO A 259 18.51 0.50 11.55
C PRO A 259 19.31 1.80 11.57
N THR A 260 19.67 2.26 10.39
CA THR A 260 20.38 3.53 10.19
C THR A 260 19.43 4.48 9.52
N LYS A 261 19.35 5.73 10.01
CA LYS A 261 18.72 6.83 9.28
C LYS A 261 19.47 6.96 7.94
N LYS A 262 18.88 6.49 6.86
CA LYS A 262 19.41 6.76 5.52
C LYS A 262 18.99 8.18 5.16
N ARG A 263 19.95 9.07 4.92
CA ARG A 263 19.67 10.32 4.21
C ARG A 263 19.65 9.99 2.72
N HIS A 264 18.72 10.59 1.97
CA HIS A 264 18.61 10.41 0.53
C HIS A 264 19.91 10.83 -0.21
N ASP A 265 20.73 11.69 0.40
CA ASP A 265 22.02 12.14 -0.17
C ASP A 265 23.17 11.11 -0.08
N ASP A 266 22.96 9.98 0.59
CA ASP A 266 23.98 8.93 0.77
C ASP A 266 23.84 7.77 -0.26
N GLU A 267 22.96 7.90 -1.26
CA GLU A 267 22.79 6.97 -2.39
C GLU A 267 23.20 7.61 -3.73
#